data_AF-A0A1H3ASA2-F1
#
_entry.id   AF-A0A1H3ASA2-F1
#
_cell.length_a   1.000
_cell.length_b   1.000
_cell.length_c   1.000
_cell.angle_alpha   90.00
_cell.angle_beta   90.00
_cell.angle_gamma   90.00
#
_symmetry.space_group_name_H-M   'P 1'
#
loop_
_entity.id
_entity.type
_entity.pdbx_description
1 polymer ?
#
loop_
_entity_poly.entity_id
_entity_poly.type
_entity_poly.pdbx_seq_one_letter_code
_entity_poly.pdbx_strand_id
1 'polypeptide(L)'
;MKTQIFPLLCSLLLCTSCFTSDEPAVVYRFTTEQLAWQPYWVGQVVRFGRIQDARVRTYQVTEVKDRLEEQSSPPVFIVVPFGGAKKAPLAQHITVRAQRTDSITIPAPILDLGLSYSVDGRLIFSPSQIRWEGFYGANLPIDSVSIGRPINSLYYPDAELLPTATFGSVTYRQVFKVQNPYPKFTPAGTKTVMQLYYAREKGLVAFEEEGTGLWYRLP
;
A
#
# COMPACT_ATOMS: atom_id res chain seq x y z
N MET A 1 -6.74 -15.91 -86.87
CA MET A 1 -5.41 -16.20 -86.29
C MET A 1 -5.46 -15.72 -84.83
N LYS A 2 -5.80 -16.59 -83.88
CA LYS A 2 -4.93 -17.48 -83.07
C LYS A 2 -4.02 -16.72 -82.09
N THR A 3 -4.43 -16.77 -80.82
CA THR A 3 -3.64 -17.04 -79.57
C THR A 3 -2.52 -16.04 -79.22
N GLN A 4 -2.32 -15.56 -77.98
CA GLN A 4 -2.29 -16.28 -76.70
C GLN A 4 -2.62 -15.40 -75.47
N ILE A 5 -3.37 -16.02 -74.55
CA ILE A 5 -3.42 -15.74 -73.11
C ILE A 5 -2.20 -16.45 -72.47
N PHE A 6 -1.51 -15.86 -71.49
CA PHE A 6 -0.96 -16.58 -70.32
C PHE A 6 -0.63 -15.57 -69.19
N PRO A 7 -0.73 -15.99 -67.90
CA PRO A 7 -0.97 -15.15 -66.74
C PRO A 7 0.30 -14.88 -65.94
N LEU A 8 0.26 -13.86 -65.07
CA LEU A 8 1.27 -13.68 -64.02
C LEU A 8 0.57 -13.68 -62.65
N LEU A 9 0.38 -14.89 -62.16
CA LEU A 9 0.21 -15.22 -60.74
C LEU A 9 1.59 -15.61 -60.21
N CYS A 10 2.15 -14.78 -59.34
CA CYS A 10 3.21 -15.13 -58.39
C CYS A 10 2.93 -14.26 -57.16
N SER A 11 2.23 -14.75 -56.15
CA SER A 11 2.78 -15.60 -55.07
C SER A 11 3.97 -14.92 -54.38
N LEU A 12 3.69 -13.89 -53.59
CA LEU A 12 4.55 -13.47 -52.47
C LEU A 12 3.73 -13.50 -51.18
N LEU A 13 3.53 -14.75 -50.74
CA LEU A 13 3.47 -15.10 -49.33
C LEU A 13 4.77 -14.63 -48.68
N LEU A 14 4.74 -13.51 -47.97
CA LEU A 14 5.78 -13.16 -47.02
C LEU A 14 5.13 -12.69 -45.71
N CYS A 15 5.04 -13.68 -44.82
CA CYS A 15 5.27 -13.55 -43.40
C CYS A 15 4.40 -12.54 -42.66
N THR A 16 3.17 -12.95 -42.38
CA THR A 16 2.52 -12.65 -41.10
C THR A 16 3.40 -13.20 -39.97
N SER A 17 4.44 -12.46 -39.58
CA SER A 17 5.11 -12.68 -38.30
C SER A 17 4.18 -12.20 -37.20
N CYS A 18 3.19 -13.03 -36.85
CA CYS A 18 2.63 -13.04 -35.52
C CYS A 18 3.75 -13.45 -34.56
N PHE A 19 4.62 -12.52 -34.19
CA PHE A 19 5.32 -12.59 -32.93
C PHE A 19 4.27 -12.41 -31.83
N THR A 20 3.54 -13.47 -31.52
CA THR A 20 3.10 -13.68 -30.14
C THR A 20 4.38 -13.92 -29.35
N SER A 21 4.95 -12.82 -28.87
CA SER A 21 5.91 -12.87 -27.77
C SER A 21 5.16 -13.47 -26.58
N ASP A 22 5.23 -14.81 -26.46
CA ASP A 22 5.05 -15.52 -25.20
C ASP A 22 6.28 -15.27 -24.31
N GLU A 23 6.70 -14.00 -24.18
CA GLU A 23 7.56 -13.64 -23.07
C GLU A 23 6.76 -13.94 -21.81
N PRO A 24 7.26 -14.83 -20.93
CA PRO A 24 6.59 -15.09 -19.67
C PRO A 24 6.40 -13.74 -18.99
N ALA A 25 5.17 -13.46 -18.53
CA ALA A 25 4.92 -12.26 -17.76
C ALA A 25 5.93 -12.26 -16.62
N VAL A 26 6.88 -11.32 -16.65
CA VAL A 26 7.90 -11.23 -15.60
C VAL A 26 7.13 -10.94 -14.32
N VAL A 27 7.10 -11.93 -13.43
CA VAL A 27 6.42 -11.82 -12.14
C VAL A 27 7.35 -11.05 -11.23
N TYR A 28 7.15 -9.74 -11.16
CA TYR A 28 7.88 -8.90 -10.22
C TYR A 28 7.30 -9.07 -8.83
N ARG A 29 8.18 -9.33 -7.87
CA ARG A 29 7.88 -9.37 -6.45
C ARG A 29 8.64 -8.25 -5.78
N PHE A 30 8.09 -7.75 -4.69
CA PHE A 30 8.76 -6.84 -3.80
C PHE A 30 10.14 -7.35 -3.41
N THR A 31 11.11 -6.44 -3.45
CA THR A 31 12.44 -6.71 -2.92
C THR A 31 12.35 -6.95 -1.41
N THR A 32 13.35 -7.60 -0.82
CA THR A 32 13.46 -7.75 0.63
C THR A 32 13.33 -6.40 1.36
N GLU A 33 13.85 -5.35 0.75
CA GLU A 33 13.78 -3.98 1.26
C GLU A 33 12.36 -3.41 1.29
N GLN A 34 11.55 -3.73 0.28
CA GLN A 34 10.14 -3.36 0.19
C GLN A 34 9.29 -4.22 1.13
N LEU A 35 9.56 -5.53 1.22
CA LEU A 35 8.90 -6.45 2.14
C LEU A 35 9.18 -6.11 3.62
N ALA A 36 10.32 -5.49 3.92
CA ALA A 36 10.60 -5.00 5.27
C ALA A 36 9.50 -4.07 5.78
N TRP A 37 8.77 -3.37 4.90
CA TRP A 37 7.63 -2.53 5.25
C TRP A 37 6.38 -3.31 5.67
N GLN A 38 6.34 -4.63 5.59
CA GLN A 38 5.29 -5.45 6.18
C GLN A 38 5.88 -6.42 7.22
N PRO A 39 6.03 -6.00 8.48
CA PRO A 39 6.71 -6.80 9.50
C PRO A 39 5.75 -7.68 10.32
N TYR A 40 4.60 -8.03 9.73
CA TYR A 40 3.56 -8.81 10.43
C TYR A 40 3.51 -10.25 9.94
N TRP A 41 3.16 -11.19 10.82
CA TRP A 41 2.92 -12.58 10.46
C TRP A 41 1.66 -13.10 11.15
N VAL A 42 1.01 -14.10 10.54
CA VAL A 42 -0.18 -14.73 11.12
C VAL A 42 0.13 -15.31 12.50
N GLY A 43 -0.74 -15.04 13.47
CA GLY A 43 -0.59 -15.43 14.86
C GLY A 43 0.21 -14.43 15.72
N GLN A 44 0.86 -13.44 15.12
CA GLN A 44 1.58 -12.41 15.89
C GLN A 44 0.63 -11.64 16.81
N VAL A 45 1.04 -11.44 18.05
CA VAL A 45 0.36 -10.57 19.01
C VAL A 45 1.06 -9.22 19.05
N VAL A 46 0.28 -8.15 18.91
CA VAL A 46 0.75 -6.75 18.97
C VAL A 46 -0.03 -6.05 20.07
N ARG A 47 0.70 -5.37 20.96
CA ARG A 47 0.10 -4.70 22.12
C ARG A 47 0.46 -3.23 22.11
N PHE A 48 -0.49 -2.39 22.48
CA PHE A 48 -0.30 -0.94 22.58
C PHE A 48 -0.70 -0.45 23.96
N GLY A 49 0.25 0.14 24.69
CA GLY A 49 0.01 0.78 25.98
C GLY A 49 -0.32 2.26 25.79
N ARG A 50 -1.22 2.80 26.61
CA ARG A 50 -1.51 4.23 26.65
C ARG A 50 -0.70 4.93 27.73
N ILE A 51 -0.07 6.05 27.38
CA ILE A 51 0.83 6.76 28.31
C ILE A 51 0.11 7.33 29.54
N GLN A 52 -1.17 7.69 29.43
CA GLN A 52 -1.90 8.38 30.51
C GLN A 52 -2.38 7.47 31.64
N ASP A 53 -2.78 6.22 31.35
CA ASP A 53 -3.55 5.43 32.31
C ASP A 53 -3.33 3.92 32.24
N ALA A 54 -2.17 3.49 31.72
CA ALA A 54 -1.75 2.09 31.65
C ALA A 54 -2.73 1.13 30.94
N ARG A 55 -3.73 1.65 30.21
CA ARG A 55 -4.59 0.80 29.37
C ARG A 55 -3.76 0.15 28.28
N VAL A 56 -4.10 -1.10 27.98
CA VAL A 56 -3.45 -1.88 26.93
C VAL A 56 -4.50 -2.36 25.95
N ARG A 57 -4.26 -2.14 24.65
CA ARG A 57 -4.98 -2.81 23.57
C ARG A 57 -4.15 -3.96 23.04
N THR A 58 -4.79 -5.10 22.78
CA THR A 58 -4.12 -6.31 22.31
C THR A 58 -4.74 -6.78 21.01
N TYR A 59 -3.90 -6.97 20.01
CA TYR A 59 -4.31 -7.36 18.66
C TYR A 59 -3.61 -8.66 18.28
N GLN A 60 -4.34 -9.58 17.66
CA GLN A 60 -3.79 -10.78 17.05
C GLN A 60 -3.88 -10.66 15.54
N VAL A 61 -2.76 -10.81 14.84
CA VAL A 61 -2.74 -10.86 13.37
C VAL A 61 -3.37 -12.18 12.93
N THR A 62 -4.48 -12.10 12.22
CA THR A 62 -5.26 -13.27 11.77
C THR A 62 -5.02 -13.60 10.31
N GLU A 63 -4.60 -12.62 9.51
CA GLU A 63 -4.37 -12.79 8.08
C GLU A 63 -3.21 -11.91 7.62
N VAL A 64 -2.36 -12.48 6.76
CA VAL A 64 -1.40 -11.75 5.93
C VAL A 64 -1.56 -12.31 4.53
N LYS A 65 -2.09 -11.49 3.62
CA LYS A 65 -2.24 -11.82 2.20
C LYS A 65 -1.24 -11.00 1.41
N ASP A 66 -0.63 -11.65 0.43
CA ASP A 66 0.26 -11.01 -0.53
C ASP A 66 -0.22 -11.40 -1.93
N ARG A 67 -0.66 -10.41 -2.72
CA ARG A 67 -1.30 -10.61 -4.01
C ARG A 67 -0.74 -9.66 -5.05
N LEU A 68 -0.48 -10.19 -6.24
CA LEU A 68 -0.22 -9.37 -7.41
C LEU A 68 -1.55 -9.10 -8.10
N GLU A 69 -1.86 -7.82 -8.33
CA GLU A 69 -3.02 -7.38 -9.11
C GLU A 69 -2.56 -6.52 -10.28
N GLU A 70 -3.05 -6.84 -11.47
CA GLU A 70 -2.94 -5.93 -12.60
C GLU A 70 -3.91 -4.77 -12.36
N GLN A 71 -3.41 -3.54 -12.34
CA GLN A 71 -4.27 -2.38 -12.13
C GLN A 71 -5.13 -2.16 -13.38
N SER A 72 -6.35 -2.70 -13.40
CA SER A 72 -7.24 -2.66 -14.57
C SER A 72 -7.62 -1.22 -14.94
N SER A 73 -6.85 -0.63 -15.86
CA SER A 73 -7.02 0.69 -16.52
C SER A 73 -7.19 1.91 -15.59
N PRO A 74 -6.72 3.10 -15.99
CA PRO A 74 -6.98 4.30 -15.22
C PRO A 74 -8.50 4.53 -15.09
N PRO A 75 -8.97 5.19 -14.01
CA PRO A 75 -10.37 5.62 -13.92
C PRO A 75 -10.75 6.39 -15.19
N VAL A 76 -11.98 6.17 -15.66
CA VAL A 76 -12.58 6.56 -16.96
C VAL A 76 -12.44 8.04 -17.37
N PHE A 77 -11.83 8.90 -16.54
CA PHE A 77 -11.69 10.34 -16.77
C PHE A 77 -10.45 10.77 -17.57
N ILE A 78 -9.53 9.88 -17.94
CA ILE A 78 -8.40 10.21 -18.81
C ILE A 78 -8.43 9.32 -20.06
N VAL A 79 -9.28 9.68 -21.02
CA VAL A 79 -9.17 9.16 -22.39
C VAL A 79 -8.01 9.89 -23.06
N VAL A 80 -6.83 9.27 -23.07
CA VAL A 80 -5.74 9.73 -23.94
C VAL A 80 -6.05 9.20 -25.34
N PRO A 81 -6.33 10.05 -26.36
CA PRO A 81 -6.96 9.59 -27.59
C PRO A 81 -6.02 8.86 -28.57
N PHE A 82 -4.73 8.73 -28.28
CA PHE A 82 -3.78 8.08 -29.18
C PHE A 82 -2.69 7.33 -28.40
N GLY A 83 -2.75 6.00 -28.43
CA GLY A 83 -1.70 5.12 -27.91
C GLY A 83 -2.27 3.79 -27.47
N GLY A 84 -1.85 2.70 -28.13
CA GLY A 84 -2.36 1.35 -27.88
C GLY A 84 -2.36 0.96 -26.40
N ALA A 85 -3.22 0.00 -26.05
CA ALA A 85 -3.38 -0.53 -24.70
C ALA A 85 -2.02 -0.96 -24.13
N LYS A 86 -1.35 -0.03 -23.42
CA LYS A 86 -0.15 -0.34 -22.66
C LYS A 86 -0.58 -1.24 -21.51
N LYS A 87 0.10 -2.39 -21.34
CA LYS A 87 -0.11 -3.28 -20.19
C LYS A 87 -0.29 -2.46 -18.92
N ALA A 88 -1.35 -2.77 -18.18
CA ALA A 88 -1.63 -2.19 -16.88
C ALA A 88 -0.41 -2.32 -15.96
N PRO A 89 -0.06 -1.30 -15.17
CA PRO A 89 0.97 -1.47 -14.16
C PRO A 89 0.55 -2.59 -13.20
N LEU A 90 1.47 -3.51 -12.92
CA LEU A 90 1.29 -4.55 -11.91
C LEU A 90 1.53 -3.90 -10.55
N ALA A 91 0.58 -4.03 -9.63
CA ALA A 91 0.72 -3.64 -8.24
C ALA A 91 0.74 -4.90 -7.36
N GLN A 92 1.60 -4.93 -6.35
CA GLN A 92 1.57 -6.00 -5.36
C GLN A 92 0.92 -5.48 -4.10
N HIS A 93 -0.24 -6.01 -3.74
CA HIS A 93 -0.97 -5.67 -2.54
C HIS A 93 -0.66 -6.67 -1.45
N ILE A 94 0.04 -6.20 -0.41
CA ILE A 94 -0.01 -6.89 0.87
C ILE A 94 -1.27 -6.43 1.60
N THR A 95 -1.85 -7.29 2.41
CA THR A 95 -2.96 -6.95 3.30
C THR A 95 -2.72 -7.71 4.59
N VAL A 96 -2.46 -6.97 5.66
CA VAL A 96 -2.50 -7.50 7.02
C VAL A 96 -3.93 -7.39 7.51
N ARG A 97 -4.39 -8.31 8.36
CA ARG A 97 -5.56 -8.11 9.21
C ARG A 97 -5.22 -8.53 10.62
N ALA A 98 -5.55 -7.67 11.57
CA ALA A 98 -5.43 -7.94 12.98
C ALA A 98 -6.78 -7.74 13.67
N GLN A 99 -7.09 -8.62 14.62
CA GLN A 99 -8.29 -8.59 15.43
C GLN A 99 -7.95 -8.12 16.84
N ARG A 100 -8.72 -7.17 17.37
CA ARG A 100 -8.62 -6.77 18.78
C ARG A 100 -9.19 -7.87 19.67
N THR A 101 -8.41 -8.31 20.65
CA THR A 101 -8.70 -9.45 21.53
C THR A 101 -9.14 -9.02 22.93
N ASP A 102 -8.89 -7.76 23.31
CA ASP A 102 -9.32 -7.15 24.57
C ASP A 102 -10.66 -6.39 24.47
N SER A 103 -11.35 -6.49 23.32
CA SER A 103 -12.65 -5.86 23.08
C SER A 103 -13.77 -6.89 23.05
N ILE A 104 -14.88 -6.56 23.70
CA ILE A 104 -16.12 -7.35 23.70
C ILE A 104 -17.00 -7.04 22.47
N THR A 105 -16.74 -5.91 21.81
CA THR A 105 -17.44 -5.48 20.58
C THR A 105 -16.84 -6.19 19.37
N ILE A 106 -17.68 -6.46 18.36
CA ILE A 106 -17.43 -7.20 17.10
C ILE A 106 -15.95 -7.16 16.67
N PRO A 107 -15.33 -8.32 16.36
CA PRO A 107 -13.97 -8.37 15.84
C PRO A 107 -13.91 -7.73 14.44
N ALA A 108 -13.64 -6.42 14.40
CA ALA A 108 -13.32 -5.74 13.17
C ALA A 108 -11.86 -6.07 12.78
N PRO A 109 -11.55 -6.31 11.50
CA PRO A 109 -10.17 -6.29 11.02
C PRO A 109 -9.66 -4.84 11.04
N ILE A 110 -8.55 -4.61 11.76
CA ILE A 110 -8.18 -3.26 12.22
C ILE A 110 -7.03 -2.66 11.43
N LEU A 111 -5.95 -3.40 11.23
CA LEU A 111 -4.86 -2.92 10.37
C LEU A 111 -5.08 -3.50 8.98
N ASP A 112 -5.17 -2.65 7.96
CA ASP A 112 -5.06 -3.03 6.56
C ASP A 112 -3.97 -2.16 5.93
N LEU A 113 -2.80 -2.76 5.74
CA LEU A 113 -1.68 -2.14 5.05
C LEU A 113 -1.68 -2.64 3.62
N GLY A 114 -2.05 -1.76 2.68
CA GLY A 114 -1.89 -1.98 1.24
C GLY A 114 -0.61 -1.32 0.76
N LEU A 115 0.41 -2.10 0.43
CA LEU A 115 1.54 -1.58 -0.34
C LEU A 115 1.16 -1.63 -1.83
N SER A 116 1.63 -0.67 -2.61
CA SER A 116 1.44 -0.57 -4.06
C SER A 116 2.73 0.00 -4.63
N TYR A 117 3.37 -0.71 -5.57
CA TYR A 117 4.57 -0.23 -6.27
C TYR A 117 4.44 -0.41 -7.78
N SER A 118 5.10 0.48 -8.53
CA SER A 118 5.14 0.44 -9.98
C SER A 118 6.24 -0.49 -10.43
N VAL A 119 5.88 -1.46 -11.25
CA VAL A 119 6.80 -2.47 -11.76
C VAL A 119 7.62 -1.97 -12.96
N ASP A 120 7.21 -0.88 -13.61
CA ASP A 120 7.86 -0.32 -14.79
C ASP A 120 8.22 1.17 -14.67
N GLY A 121 8.21 1.71 -13.44
CA GLY A 121 8.49 3.13 -13.18
C GLY A 121 7.40 4.09 -13.64
N ARG A 122 6.22 3.60 -14.07
CA ARG A 122 5.05 4.45 -14.34
C ARG A 122 4.39 4.91 -13.05
N LEU A 123 3.79 6.10 -13.06
CA LEU A 123 2.94 6.57 -11.98
C LEU A 123 1.82 5.57 -11.70
N ILE A 124 1.83 4.97 -10.51
CA ILE A 124 0.68 4.23 -10.00
C ILE A 124 -0.34 5.28 -9.56
N PHE A 125 -1.59 5.09 -9.95
CA PHE A 125 -2.69 5.90 -9.40
C PHE A 125 -3.11 5.45 -7.99
N SER A 126 -2.56 4.33 -7.49
CA SER A 126 -2.87 3.78 -6.16
C SER A 126 -1.66 3.97 -5.24
N PRO A 127 -1.69 4.96 -4.34
CA PRO A 127 -0.65 5.08 -3.33
C PRO A 127 -0.72 3.90 -2.37
N SER A 128 0.41 3.60 -1.74
CA SER A 128 0.40 2.69 -0.59
C SER A 128 -0.38 3.32 0.54
N GLN A 129 -1.17 2.52 1.27
CA GLN A 129 -2.08 2.98 2.29
C GLN A 129 -1.97 2.15 3.56
N ILE A 130 -2.12 2.81 4.70
CA ILE A 130 -2.35 2.18 5.98
C ILE A 130 -3.74 2.59 6.47
N ARG A 131 -4.55 1.58 6.80
CA ARG A 131 -5.83 1.76 7.46
C ARG A 131 -5.76 1.19 8.87
N TRP A 132 -6.27 1.93 9.85
CA TRP A 132 -6.29 1.52 11.25
C TRP A 132 -7.67 1.69 11.86
N GLU A 133 -8.15 0.62 12.49
CA GLU A 133 -9.47 0.45 13.12
C GLU A 133 -10.64 0.81 12.20
N GLY A 134 -10.46 0.80 10.88
CA GLY A 134 -11.48 1.21 9.90
C GLY A 134 -11.82 2.70 9.90
N PHE A 135 -11.22 3.50 10.79
CA PHE A 135 -11.53 4.93 10.99
C PHE A 135 -10.35 5.85 10.64
N TYR A 136 -9.17 5.28 10.49
CA TYR A 136 -8.01 5.95 9.95
C TYR A 136 -7.65 5.35 8.61
N GLY A 137 -7.31 6.20 7.64
CA GLY A 137 -6.69 5.81 6.39
C GLY A 137 -5.74 6.89 5.93
N ALA A 138 -4.44 6.58 5.81
CA ALA A 138 -3.46 7.51 5.24
C ALA A 138 -2.60 6.81 4.20
N ASN A 139 -2.12 7.59 3.25
CA ASN A 139 -1.17 7.11 2.27
C ASN A 139 0.24 7.14 2.85
N LEU A 140 1.06 6.15 2.51
CA LEU A 140 2.46 6.04 2.87
C LEU A 140 3.32 6.39 1.66
N PRO A 141 4.15 7.44 1.72
CA PRO A 141 5.07 7.77 0.64
C PRO A 141 6.29 6.84 0.72
N ILE A 142 6.19 5.60 0.27
CA ILE A 142 7.24 4.58 0.49
C ILE A 142 8.37 4.59 -0.55
N ASP A 143 8.20 5.37 -1.60
CA ASP A 143 8.99 5.39 -2.83
C ASP A 143 9.75 6.72 -3.06
N SER A 144 9.44 7.78 -2.29
CA SER A 144 10.07 9.10 -2.50
C SER A 144 10.15 9.95 -1.23
N VAL A 145 11.04 9.63 -0.28
CA VAL A 145 11.18 10.44 0.95
C VAL A 145 12.61 10.73 1.34
N SER A 146 12.88 12.01 1.52
CA SER A 146 14.09 12.50 2.19
C SER A 146 13.85 12.58 3.69
N ILE A 147 14.76 12.03 4.49
CA ILE A 147 14.68 12.02 5.95
C ILE A 147 14.58 13.45 6.51
N GLY A 148 13.71 13.67 7.50
CA GLY A 148 13.60 14.90 8.27
C GLY A 148 13.01 16.10 7.51
N ARG A 149 12.41 15.87 6.34
CA ARG A 149 11.66 16.91 5.62
C ARG A 149 10.18 16.52 5.57
N PRO A 150 9.26 17.41 5.98
CA PRO A 150 7.84 17.16 5.80
C PRO A 150 7.52 17.11 4.30
N ILE A 151 6.70 16.14 3.95
CA ILE A 151 6.02 16.03 2.68
C ILE A 151 4.66 16.65 2.91
N ASN A 152 4.40 17.76 2.21
CA ASN A 152 3.12 18.43 2.24
C ASN A 152 2.50 18.35 0.86
N SER A 153 1.71 17.31 0.64
CA SER A 153 0.95 17.13 -0.60
C SER A 153 -0.50 16.77 -0.30
N LEU A 154 -1.35 16.83 -1.33
CA LEU A 154 -2.74 16.40 -1.22
C LEU A 154 -2.87 14.95 -0.73
N TYR A 155 -1.93 14.08 -1.11
CA TYR A 155 -1.95 12.65 -0.77
C TYR A 155 -1.25 12.32 0.54
N TYR A 156 -0.32 13.18 0.96
CA TYR A 156 0.52 13.01 2.15
C TYR A 156 0.54 14.35 2.91
N PRO A 157 -0.55 14.76 3.59
CA PRO A 157 -0.55 16.00 4.36
C PRO A 157 0.32 15.83 5.62
N ASP A 158 1.31 16.70 5.78
CA ASP A 158 2.24 16.73 6.92
C ASP A 158 2.89 15.37 7.22
N ALA A 159 3.11 14.55 6.19
CA ALA A 159 3.79 13.27 6.34
C ALA A 159 5.29 13.50 6.51
N GLU A 160 5.94 12.81 7.44
CA GLU A 160 7.35 13.03 7.74
C GLU A 160 8.06 11.70 8.00
N LEU A 161 9.23 11.50 7.38
CA LEU A 161 10.13 10.41 7.74
C LEU A 161 11.07 10.87 8.84
N LEU A 162 10.78 10.47 10.08
CA LEU A 162 11.62 10.74 11.22
C LEU A 162 12.86 9.83 11.19
N PRO A 163 14.08 10.36 11.40
CA PRO A 163 15.28 9.53 11.47
C PRO A 163 15.17 8.51 12.61
N THR A 164 14.64 8.95 13.76
CA THR A 164 14.34 8.15 14.93
C THR A 164 13.12 8.69 15.65
N ALA A 165 12.36 7.82 16.31
CA ALA A 165 11.30 8.21 17.24
C ALA A 165 11.29 7.28 18.46
N THR A 166 11.10 7.85 19.65
CA THR A 166 11.07 7.11 20.90
C THR A 166 9.66 7.07 21.44
N PHE A 167 9.16 5.87 21.72
CA PHE A 167 7.85 5.67 22.35
C PHE A 167 8.00 4.74 23.55
N GLY A 168 7.61 5.22 24.73
CA GLY A 168 7.93 4.53 25.98
C GLY A 168 9.46 4.42 26.15
N SER A 169 9.95 3.20 26.32
CA SER A 169 11.39 2.90 26.44
C SER A 169 12.06 2.44 25.14
N VAL A 170 11.33 2.42 24.01
CA VAL A 170 11.82 1.85 22.75
C VAL A 170 12.06 2.96 21.73
N THR A 171 13.26 2.99 21.17
CA THR A 171 13.64 3.88 20.05
C THR A 171 13.59 3.11 18.74
N TYR A 172 12.81 3.62 17.80
CA TYR A 172 12.69 3.11 16.44
C TYR A 172 13.46 4.00 15.47
N ARG A 173 13.98 3.42 14.38
CA ARG A 173 14.63 4.14 13.27
C ARG A 173 13.67 4.22 12.09
N GLN A 174 13.82 5.26 11.27
CA GLN A 174 13.06 5.44 10.01
C GLN A 174 11.55 5.28 10.23
N VAL A 175 10.98 6.21 11.00
CA VAL A 175 9.58 6.17 11.41
C VAL A 175 8.79 7.17 10.58
N PHE A 176 7.83 6.68 9.80
CA PHE A 176 6.85 7.54 9.16
C PHE A 176 5.85 8.04 10.18
N LYS A 177 5.79 9.35 10.35
CA LYS A 177 4.69 10.05 10.98
C LYS A 177 3.72 10.45 9.88
N VAL A 178 2.48 9.96 9.95
CA VAL A 178 1.43 10.26 8.96
C VAL A 178 0.16 10.71 9.67
N GLN A 179 -0.47 11.76 9.15
CA GLN A 179 -1.73 12.27 9.69
C GLN A 179 -2.94 11.62 9.01
N ASN A 180 -4.06 11.57 9.74
CA ASN A 180 -5.35 11.22 9.15
C ASN A 180 -5.79 12.37 8.24
N PRO A 181 -5.86 12.21 6.91
CA PRO A 181 -6.37 13.25 6.02
C PRO A 181 -7.88 13.49 6.20
N TYR A 182 -8.59 12.55 6.83
CA TYR A 182 -10.05 12.49 6.87
C TYR A 182 -10.60 12.27 8.29
N PRO A 183 -10.18 13.05 9.31
CA PRO A 183 -10.55 12.79 10.71
C PRO A 183 -12.06 12.93 10.97
N LYS A 184 -12.77 13.69 10.12
CA LYS A 184 -14.21 13.94 10.22
C LYS A 184 -15.09 12.77 9.77
N PHE A 185 -14.52 11.74 9.15
CA PHE A 185 -15.26 10.56 8.68
C PHE A 185 -15.32 9.43 9.72
N THR A 186 -14.85 9.70 10.93
CA THR A 186 -14.91 8.77 12.05
C THR A 186 -16.33 8.73 12.63
N PRO A 187 -16.96 7.55 12.79
CA PRO A 187 -18.32 7.44 13.33
C PRO A 187 -18.46 8.06 14.72
N ALA A 188 -19.63 8.65 14.98
CA ALA A 188 -19.95 9.20 16.28
C ALA A 188 -19.80 8.14 17.39
N GLY A 189 -19.18 8.52 18.51
CA GLY A 189 -18.91 7.63 19.63
C GLY A 189 -17.61 6.82 19.54
N THR A 190 -16.88 6.89 18.42
CA THR A 190 -15.53 6.33 18.29
C THR A 190 -14.47 7.42 18.47
N LYS A 191 -13.26 7.03 18.89
CA LYS A 191 -12.14 7.96 19.00
C LYS A 191 -11.38 7.99 17.68
N THR A 192 -11.30 9.17 17.08
CA THR A 192 -10.53 9.38 15.85
C THR A 192 -9.06 9.20 16.13
N VAL A 193 -8.42 8.29 15.40
CA VAL A 193 -6.97 8.32 15.29
C VAL A 193 -6.59 9.50 14.42
N MET A 194 -5.75 10.38 14.95
CA MET A 194 -5.29 11.59 14.29
C MET A 194 -3.97 11.35 13.57
N GLN A 195 -3.13 10.47 14.12
CA GLN A 195 -1.78 10.25 13.63
C GLN A 195 -1.34 8.81 13.86
N LEU A 196 -0.61 8.24 12.90
CA LEU A 196 0.09 6.97 13.03
C LEU A 196 1.59 7.18 12.91
N TYR A 197 2.33 6.30 13.60
CA TYR A 197 3.78 6.19 13.51
C TYR A 197 4.13 4.78 13.03
N TYR A 198 4.66 4.69 11.81
CA TYR A 198 4.97 3.43 11.14
C TYR A 198 6.49 3.30 10.94
N ALA A 199 7.14 2.42 11.70
CA ALA A 199 8.54 2.09 11.52
C ALA A 199 8.68 0.97 10.50
N ARG A 200 9.63 1.09 9.56
CA ARG A 200 9.84 0.09 8.51
C ARG A 200 9.86 -1.35 9.05
N GLU A 201 10.80 -1.67 9.94
CA GLU A 201 11.02 -3.05 10.44
C GLU A 201 10.03 -3.53 11.51
N LYS A 202 9.17 -2.65 12.04
CA LYS A 202 8.28 -2.94 13.17
C LYS A 202 6.82 -2.58 12.91
N GLY A 203 6.52 -1.97 11.79
CA GLY A 203 5.18 -1.62 11.36
C GLY A 203 4.65 -0.47 12.20
N LEU A 204 3.37 -0.51 12.52
CA LEU A 204 2.77 0.45 13.45
C LEU A 204 3.42 0.31 14.84
N VAL A 205 4.06 1.39 15.28
CA VAL A 205 4.78 1.47 16.56
C VAL A 205 4.12 2.43 17.54
N ALA A 206 3.33 3.39 17.06
CA ALA A 206 2.51 4.24 17.90
C ALA A 206 1.36 4.87 17.10
N PHE A 207 0.36 5.38 17.81
CA PHE A 207 -0.72 6.17 17.23
C PHE A 207 -1.29 7.16 18.25
N GLU A 208 -1.82 8.27 17.78
CA GLU A 208 -2.44 9.30 18.63
C GLU A 208 -3.94 9.36 18.37
N GLU A 209 -4.72 9.27 19.44
CA GLU A 209 -6.16 9.42 19.41
C GLU A 209 -6.59 10.77 19.96
N GLU A 210 -7.60 11.36 19.31
CA GLU A 210 -8.21 12.60 19.74
C GLU A 210 -8.71 12.52 21.19
N GLY A 211 -8.22 13.44 22.03
CA GLY A 211 -8.62 13.56 23.43
C GLY A 211 -8.20 12.40 24.33
N THR A 212 -7.45 11.41 23.84
CA THR A 212 -6.92 10.34 24.69
C THR A 212 -5.40 10.18 24.62
N GLY A 213 -4.77 10.77 23.61
CA GLY A 213 -3.32 10.90 23.50
C GLY A 213 -2.64 9.69 22.87
N LEU A 214 -1.36 9.51 23.20
CA LEU A 214 -0.46 8.56 22.54
C LEU A 214 -0.61 7.13 23.07
N TRP A 215 -0.83 6.23 22.14
CA TRP A 215 -0.70 4.78 22.29
C TRP A 215 0.62 4.33 21.65
N TYR A 216 1.39 3.47 22.32
CA TYR A 216 2.68 2.99 21.83
C TYR A 216 2.83 1.49 21.97
N ARG A 217 3.55 0.89 21.02
CA ARG A 217 3.79 -0.54 20.97
C ARG A 217 4.61 -0.99 22.17
N LEU A 218 4.09 -1.97 22.89
CA LEU A 218 4.80 -2.66 23.97
C LEU A 218 5.78 -3.68 23.37
N PRO A 219 6.92 -3.94 24.04
CA PRO A 219 7.92 -4.90 23.60
C PRO A 219 7.39 -6.34 23.52
#